data_AF-A0A1J3E6P6-F1
#
_entry.id   AF-A0A1J3E6P6-F1
#
_cell.length_a   1.000
_cell.length_b   1.000
_cell.length_c   1.000
_cell.angle_alpha   90.00
_cell.angle_beta   90.00
_cell.angle_gamma   90.00
#
_symmetry.space_group_name_H-M   'P 1'
#
loop_
_entity.id
_entity.type
_entity.pdbx_description
1 polymer ?
#
loop_
_entity_poly.entity_id
_entity_poly.type
_entity_poly.pdbx_seq_one_letter_code
_entity_poly.pdbx_strand_id
1 'polypeptide(L)'
;EGFSHLLISSLRRYFKTATSQTSQEDMCSARRLAATLFLAIVGGFVAYDEKVMVNTLKLFDVGLTNIDEALLSSASEVGFACGGGSAFLERYISDLIKSKSFMTAVSLLEHFSLSFPGDAFLQQMVEDKDFLAAEKWATFMGRPILCVLVQEYGSRNMLKQAYNVIKKNYLQQDFPDLCYKCKESALKDLAEKACWDVAERQAKGDTQLLEYLVYLAMEAGYIEKVDELCDRYSLKGLPKAQEAEVGFVDKSFLHLKDLAVEEVVWVDEVNGLREATSFLEECKVIGLDCEWKPNYMKGSKPNKVSIMQIGSDTRIFILDLIKLYNDASEVLDSCLSLILQSYKPLKLGYNFQCDIKQLALSYGDLECFKSYDMLLDIQKVFKDSSGGLSGLTKKILGVGLNKTRRNSDWEQRPLTQNQLEYAALDAAVLVRIFRHVRDQPPNDSSLETAQWKSHIVSHIDNPKKKSKCHSMQTSASVT
;
A
#
# COMPACT_ATOMS: atom_id res chain seq x y z
N GLU A 1 -0.15 -9.09 26.14
CA GLU A 1 0.73 -8.31 25.23
C GLU A 1 1.09 -6.90 25.73
N GLY A 2 0.13 -6.03 26.11
CA GLY A 2 0.46 -4.64 26.50
C GLY A 2 1.36 -4.49 27.75
N PHE A 3 1.21 -5.39 28.74
CA PHE A 3 1.99 -5.37 29.98
C PHE A 3 3.48 -5.65 29.76
N SER A 4 3.79 -6.65 28.93
CA SER A 4 5.14 -7.01 28.46
C SER A 4 5.89 -5.81 27.88
N HIS A 5 5.24 -5.07 26.97
CA HIS A 5 5.83 -3.90 26.33
C HIS A 5 6.02 -2.74 27.33
N LEU A 6 5.04 -2.50 28.21
CA LEU A 6 5.11 -1.46 29.25
C LEU A 6 6.27 -1.70 30.22
N LEU A 7 6.43 -2.94 30.69
CA LEU A 7 7.48 -3.33 31.64
C LEU A 7 8.87 -3.13 31.05
N ILE A 8 9.12 -3.68 29.85
CA ILE A 8 10.40 -3.52 29.15
C ILE A 8 10.69 -2.05 28.80
N SER A 9 9.68 -1.28 28.35
CA SER A 9 9.86 0.15 28.04
C SER A 9 10.20 0.96 29.29
N SER A 10 9.57 0.64 30.43
CA SER A 10 9.80 1.34 31.69
C SER A 10 11.21 1.10 32.20
N LEU A 11 11.69 -0.14 32.13
CA LEU A 11 13.06 -0.49 32.51
C LEU A 11 14.11 0.13 31.56
N ARG A 12 13.88 0.09 30.24
CA ARG A 12 14.76 0.76 29.27
C ARG A 12 14.85 2.26 29.52
N ARG A 13 13.71 2.90 29.85
CA ARG A 13 13.68 4.33 30.21
C ARG A 13 14.49 4.58 31.47
N TYR A 14 14.32 3.75 32.51
CA TYR A 14 15.08 3.85 33.74
C TYR A 14 16.60 3.81 33.48
N PHE A 15 17.08 2.80 32.75
CA PHE A 15 18.51 2.68 32.40
C PHE A 15 19.03 3.84 31.54
N LYS A 16 18.19 4.43 30.68
CA LYS A 16 18.58 5.61 29.89
C LYS A 16 18.66 6.89 30.74
N THR A 17 17.88 7.00 31.81
CA THR A 17 17.85 8.17 32.70
C THR A 17 18.76 8.05 33.92
N ALA A 18 19.16 6.84 34.30
CA ALA A 18 20.01 6.55 35.44
C ALA A 18 21.50 6.70 35.09
N THR A 19 21.95 7.93 34.80
CA THR A 19 23.33 8.19 34.38
C THR A 19 24.34 8.38 35.54
N SER A 20 23.98 8.18 36.81
CA SER A 20 24.94 8.45 37.91
C SER A 20 24.76 7.73 39.26
N GLN A 21 23.88 6.72 39.40
CA GLN A 21 23.61 6.12 40.72
C GLN A 21 23.32 4.61 40.79
N THR A 22 23.45 3.83 39.72
CA THR A 22 23.40 2.36 39.85
C THR A 22 24.78 1.87 40.25
N SER A 23 24.93 1.37 41.48
CA SER A 23 26.20 0.77 41.89
C SER A 23 26.49 -0.46 41.04
N GLN A 24 27.77 -0.77 40.83
CA GLN A 24 28.17 -2.00 40.14
C GLN A 24 27.60 -3.25 40.83
N GLU A 25 27.41 -3.18 42.15
CA GLU A 25 26.78 -4.22 42.98
C GLU A 25 25.29 -4.41 42.68
N ASP A 26 24.53 -3.32 42.49
CA ASP A 26 23.12 -3.38 42.10
C ASP A 26 22.95 -4.02 40.72
N MET A 27 23.85 -3.70 39.78
CA MET A 27 23.84 -4.30 38.44
C MET A 27 24.19 -5.78 38.46
N CYS A 28 25.18 -6.19 39.26
CA CYS A 28 25.50 -7.60 39.46
C CYS A 28 24.32 -8.35 40.12
N SER A 29 23.67 -7.74 41.11
CA SER A 29 22.50 -8.31 41.77
C SER A 29 21.32 -8.45 40.79
N ALA A 30 21.08 -7.45 39.95
CA ALA A 30 20.04 -7.47 38.94
C ALA A 30 20.29 -8.55 37.88
N ARG A 31 21.54 -8.74 37.42
CA ARG A 31 21.91 -9.83 36.50
C ARG A 31 21.61 -11.20 37.09
N ARG A 32 21.97 -11.42 38.36
CA ARG A 32 21.71 -12.68 39.06
C ARG A 32 20.20 -12.94 39.20
N LEU A 33 19.42 -11.93 39.58
CA LEU A 33 17.96 -12.04 39.66
C LEU A 33 17.32 -12.34 38.28
N ALA A 34 17.82 -11.70 37.22
CA ALA A 34 17.36 -11.96 35.86
C ALA A 34 17.70 -13.39 35.40
N ALA A 35 18.89 -13.91 35.75
CA ALA A 35 19.28 -15.30 35.50
C ALA A 35 18.40 -16.29 36.28
N THR A 36 18.13 -16.05 37.56
CA THR A 36 17.23 -16.89 38.38
C THR A 36 15.81 -16.88 37.81
N LEU A 37 15.29 -15.70 37.43
CA LEU A 37 13.98 -15.59 36.80
C LEU A 37 13.91 -16.39 35.50
N PHE A 38 14.95 -16.29 34.65
CA PHE A 38 15.05 -17.10 33.44
C PHE A 38 14.98 -18.61 33.74
N LEU A 39 15.76 -19.10 34.71
CA LEU A 39 15.74 -20.51 35.10
C LEU A 39 14.37 -20.95 35.63
N ALA A 40 13.69 -20.11 36.41
CA ALA A 40 12.35 -20.40 36.92
C ALA A 40 11.30 -20.49 35.79
N ILE A 41 11.43 -19.63 34.76
CA ILE A 41 10.57 -19.68 33.57
C ILE A 41 10.85 -20.97 32.77
N VAL A 42 12.12 -21.27 32.49
CA VAL A 42 12.48 -22.47 31.72
C VAL A 42 12.09 -23.75 32.45
N GLY A 43 12.21 -23.78 33.78
CA GLY A 43 11.78 -24.89 34.63
C GLY A 43 10.26 -25.03 34.76
N GLY A 44 9.47 -24.13 34.18
CA GLY A 44 8.00 -24.18 34.22
C GLY A 44 7.37 -23.72 35.54
N PHE A 45 8.16 -23.11 36.44
CA PHE A 45 7.67 -22.61 37.73
C PHE A 45 6.96 -21.26 37.61
N VAL A 46 7.21 -20.51 36.54
CA VAL A 46 6.60 -19.21 36.27
C VAL A 46 5.98 -19.21 34.87
N ALA A 47 4.65 -19.01 34.81
CA ALA A 47 3.94 -18.82 33.55
C ALA A 47 4.32 -17.47 32.93
N TYR A 48 4.69 -17.46 31.64
CA TYR A 48 5.33 -16.28 31.07
C TYR A 48 5.27 -16.15 29.55
N ASP A 49 5.54 -14.92 29.08
CA ASP A 49 5.66 -14.53 27.68
C ASP A 49 7.14 -14.58 27.25
N GLU A 50 7.45 -15.44 26.29
CA GLU A 50 8.80 -15.66 25.77
C GLU A 50 9.51 -14.36 25.30
N LYS A 51 8.78 -13.36 24.80
CA LYS A 51 9.39 -12.08 24.39
C LYS A 51 9.93 -11.32 25.59
N VAL A 52 9.24 -11.36 26.73
CA VAL A 52 9.70 -10.66 27.92
C VAL A 52 10.92 -11.39 28.48
N MET A 53 11.01 -12.71 28.32
CA MET A 53 12.17 -13.52 28.74
C MET A 53 13.43 -13.07 28.04
N VAL A 54 13.38 -13.12 26.71
CA VAL A 54 14.49 -12.71 25.85
C VAL A 54 14.85 -11.25 26.07
N ASN A 55 13.86 -10.37 26.21
CA ASN A 55 14.13 -8.94 26.43
C ASN A 55 14.75 -8.65 27.80
N THR A 56 14.38 -9.39 28.84
CA THR A 56 14.99 -9.28 30.17
C THR A 56 16.46 -9.72 30.14
N LEU A 57 16.76 -10.85 29.51
CA LEU A 57 18.16 -11.31 29.32
C LEU A 57 19.00 -10.25 28.60
N LYS A 58 18.48 -9.68 27.51
CA LYS A 58 19.15 -8.62 26.73
C LYS A 58 19.30 -7.32 27.49
N LEU A 59 18.31 -6.93 28.28
CA LEU A 59 18.31 -5.67 29.03
C LEU A 59 19.37 -5.67 30.13
N PHE A 60 19.52 -6.78 30.84
CA PHE A 60 20.46 -6.90 31.95
C PHE A 60 21.83 -7.45 31.52
N ASP A 61 21.99 -7.83 30.25
CA ASP A 61 23.22 -8.42 29.71
C ASP A 61 23.62 -9.69 30.49
N VAL A 62 22.66 -10.62 30.60
CA VAL A 62 22.84 -11.89 31.33
C VAL A 62 23.68 -12.84 30.48
N GLY A 63 24.92 -13.12 30.89
CA GLY A 63 25.81 -14.06 30.20
C GLY A 63 25.69 -15.50 30.71
N LEU A 64 26.42 -16.42 30.06
CA LEU A 64 26.48 -17.83 30.46
C LEU A 64 26.96 -18.01 31.91
N THR A 65 27.95 -17.22 32.35
CA THR A 65 28.47 -17.27 33.72
C THR A 65 27.40 -16.95 34.77
N ASN A 66 26.48 -16.03 34.47
CA ASN A 66 25.37 -15.71 35.37
C ASN A 66 24.35 -16.85 35.43
N ILE A 67 24.15 -17.59 34.33
CA ILE A 67 23.32 -18.79 34.30
C ILE A 67 23.96 -19.91 35.13
N ASP A 68 25.27 -20.12 34.98
CA ASP A 68 26.04 -21.09 35.77
C ASP A 68 25.95 -20.81 37.29
N GLU A 69 26.16 -19.56 37.69
CA GLU A 69 26.04 -19.12 39.08
C GLU A 69 24.62 -19.34 39.64
N ALA A 70 23.60 -19.04 38.83
CA ALA A 70 22.20 -19.22 39.23
C ALA A 70 21.82 -20.71 39.32
N LEU A 71 22.33 -21.57 38.44
CA LEU A 71 22.16 -23.02 38.51
C LEU A 71 22.82 -23.61 39.76
N LEU A 72 24.03 -23.18 40.10
CA LEU A 72 24.72 -23.60 41.33
C LEU A 72 23.94 -23.20 42.59
N SER A 73 23.36 -22.00 42.57
CA SER A 73 22.57 -21.46 43.69
C SER A 73 21.19 -22.12 43.84
N SER A 74 20.67 -22.72 42.78
CA SER A 74 19.34 -23.38 42.75
C SER A 74 19.40 -24.91 42.80
N ALA A 75 20.60 -25.49 42.85
CA ALA A 75 20.84 -26.94 42.90
C ALA A 75 20.29 -27.64 44.16
N SER A 76 19.88 -26.90 45.20
CA SER A 76 19.23 -27.45 46.39
C SER A 76 17.72 -27.69 46.24
N GLU A 77 17.06 -27.15 45.22
CA GLU A 77 15.59 -27.26 45.05
C GLU A 77 15.16 -27.88 43.71
N VAL A 78 16.04 -27.94 42.71
CA VAL A 78 15.65 -28.37 41.36
C VAL A 78 16.64 -29.41 40.83
N GLY A 79 16.14 -30.61 40.53
CA GLY A 79 16.93 -31.76 40.07
C GLY A 79 17.51 -31.61 38.66
N PHE A 80 18.41 -30.64 38.47
CA PHE A 80 19.15 -30.47 37.23
C PHE A 80 20.40 -31.35 37.21
N ALA A 81 20.51 -32.19 36.17
CA ALA A 81 21.65 -33.07 35.96
C ALA A 81 22.92 -32.29 35.58
N CYS A 82 24.06 -32.80 36.03
CA CYS A 82 25.40 -32.23 35.91
C CYS A 82 25.81 -32.00 34.44
N GLY A 83 25.59 -30.77 33.95
CA GLY A 83 26.09 -30.24 32.69
C GLY A 83 25.84 -28.74 32.73
N GLY A 84 26.88 -27.91 32.69
CA GLY A 84 26.78 -26.46 32.93
C GLY A 84 25.75 -25.72 32.07
N GLY A 85 25.60 -24.42 32.28
CA GLY A 85 24.60 -23.54 31.68
C GLY A 85 24.48 -23.64 30.15
N SER A 86 25.58 -23.94 29.45
CA SER A 86 25.55 -24.21 28.01
C SER A 86 24.71 -25.46 27.65
N ALA A 87 24.92 -26.58 28.33
CA ALA A 87 24.18 -27.83 28.07
C ALA A 87 22.69 -27.69 28.43
N PHE A 88 22.40 -26.94 29.49
CA PHE A 88 21.03 -26.60 29.86
C PHE A 88 20.34 -25.77 28.78
N LEU A 89 20.99 -24.71 28.30
CA LEU A 89 20.47 -23.85 27.24
C LEU A 89 20.28 -24.60 25.92
N GLU A 90 21.24 -25.45 25.53
CA GLU A 90 21.14 -26.28 24.33
C GLU A 90 19.91 -27.21 24.38
N ARG A 91 19.65 -27.83 25.53
CA ARG A 91 18.45 -28.65 25.73
C ARG A 91 17.17 -27.83 25.61
N TYR A 92 17.11 -26.68 26.28
CA TYR A 92 15.93 -25.82 26.22
C TYR A 92 15.67 -25.29 24.80
N ILE A 93 16.74 -24.86 24.10
CA ILE A 93 16.65 -24.42 22.71
C ILE A 93 16.16 -25.57 21.81
N SER A 94 16.64 -26.79 22.02
CA SER A 94 16.12 -27.96 21.28
C SER A 94 14.62 -28.17 21.52
N ASP A 95 14.14 -27.97 22.75
CA ASP A 95 12.71 -28.09 23.06
C ASP A 95 11.89 -26.93 22.46
N LEU A 96 12.42 -25.71 22.41
CA LEU A 96 11.81 -24.58 21.68
C LEU A 96 11.70 -24.85 20.17
N ILE A 97 12.73 -25.46 19.58
CA ILE A 97 12.72 -25.82 18.16
C ILE A 97 11.67 -26.90 17.88
N LYS A 98 11.53 -27.91 18.76
CA LYS A 98 10.47 -28.93 18.65
C LYS A 98 9.07 -28.34 18.80
N SER A 99 8.91 -27.32 19.64
CA SER A 99 7.64 -26.61 19.83
C SER A 99 7.38 -25.52 18.78
N LYS A 100 8.27 -25.37 17.78
CA LYS A 100 8.20 -24.35 16.71
C LYS A 100 8.28 -22.91 17.21
N SER A 101 8.85 -22.68 18.39
CA SER A 101 9.17 -21.34 18.87
C SER A 101 10.54 -20.87 18.34
N PHE A 102 10.62 -20.69 17.02
CA PHE A 102 11.89 -20.40 16.33
C PHE A 102 12.46 -19.03 16.68
N MET A 103 11.61 -17.99 16.75
CA MET A 103 12.07 -16.63 17.07
C MET A 103 12.73 -16.54 18.45
N THR A 104 12.17 -17.25 19.44
CA THR A 104 12.72 -17.31 20.79
C THR A 104 14.03 -18.10 20.79
N ALA A 105 14.06 -19.27 20.14
CA ALA A 105 15.27 -20.08 19.99
C ALA A 105 16.42 -19.29 19.34
N VAL A 106 16.18 -18.64 18.19
CA VAL A 106 17.16 -17.82 17.47
C VAL A 106 17.62 -16.64 18.32
N SER A 107 16.73 -16.02 19.09
CA SER A 107 17.08 -14.89 19.96
C SER A 107 17.96 -15.30 21.14
N LEU A 108 17.79 -16.52 21.67
CA LEU A 108 18.66 -17.07 22.71
C LEU A 108 20.01 -17.50 22.14
N LEU A 109 20.03 -18.16 20.98
CA LEU A 109 21.25 -18.52 20.27
C LEU A 109 22.11 -17.28 19.97
N GLU A 110 21.50 -16.20 19.48
CA GLU A 110 22.15 -14.91 19.24
C GLU A 110 22.69 -14.29 20.55
N HIS A 111 21.87 -14.24 21.61
CA HIS A 111 22.23 -13.61 22.88
C HIS A 111 23.41 -14.29 23.57
N PHE A 112 23.42 -15.63 23.59
CA PHE A 112 24.49 -16.41 24.23
C PHE A 112 25.62 -16.78 23.28
N SER A 113 25.56 -16.38 22.01
CA SER A 113 26.55 -16.69 20.97
C SER A 113 26.85 -18.20 20.83
N LEU A 114 25.79 -19.02 20.89
CA LEU A 114 25.91 -20.48 20.81
C LEU A 114 25.99 -20.95 19.35
N SER A 115 26.87 -21.91 19.08
CA SER A 115 26.96 -22.57 17.77
C SER A 115 25.85 -23.60 17.61
N PHE A 116 25.08 -23.51 16.53
CA PHE A 116 24.04 -24.47 16.20
C PHE A 116 24.12 -24.85 14.71
N PRO A 117 23.78 -26.09 14.30
CA PRO A 117 23.79 -26.48 12.88
C PRO A 117 22.95 -25.52 12.03
N GLY A 118 23.61 -24.76 11.15
CA GLY A 118 22.99 -23.63 10.44
C GLY A 118 21.95 -24.05 9.40
N ASP A 119 22.29 -25.03 8.56
CA ASP A 119 21.54 -25.32 7.33
C ASP A 119 20.22 -26.06 7.59
N ALA A 120 20.26 -27.18 8.33
CA ALA A 120 19.07 -27.97 8.65
C ALA A 120 18.05 -27.17 9.49
N PHE A 121 18.56 -26.36 10.42
CA PHE A 121 17.72 -25.50 11.25
C PHE A 121 17.04 -24.40 10.41
N LEU A 122 17.78 -23.82 9.46
CA LEU A 122 17.24 -22.83 8.56
C LEU A 122 16.18 -23.41 7.61
N GLN A 123 16.42 -24.60 7.05
CA GLN A 123 15.44 -25.31 6.22
C GLN A 123 14.14 -25.57 6.98
N GLN A 124 14.23 -26.02 8.24
CA GLN A 124 13.06 -26.24 9.09
C GLN A 124 12.25 -24.95 9.30
N MET A 125 12.91 -23.81 9.59
CA MET A 125 12.23 -22.52 9.75
C MET A 125 11.51 -22.08 8.47
N VAL A 126 12.12 -22.31 7.31
CA VAL A 126 11.52 -21.98 6.00
C VAL A 126 10.31 -22.89 5.71
N GLU A 127 10.39 -24.17 6.04
CA GLU A 127 9.28 -25.13 5.91
C GLU A 127 8.07 -24.76 6.75
N ASP A 128 8.31 -24.36 8.00
CA ASP A 128 7.29 -23.90 8.92
C ASP A 128 6.83 -22.46 8.67
N LYS A 129 7.36 -21.80 7.64
CA LYS A 129 7.02 -20.43 7.21
C LYS A 129 7.37 -19.34 8.23
N ASP A 130 8.30 -19.59 9.15
CA ASP A 130 8.84 -18.56 10.05
C ASP A 130 10.04 -17.85 9.41
N PHE A 131 9.74 -17.04 8.39
CA PHE A 131 10.74 -16.33 7.58
C PHE A 131 11.51 -15.29 8.40
N LEU A 132 10.87 -14.69 9.42
CA LEU A 132 11.51 -13.70 10.26
C LEU A 132 12.57 -14.36 11.16
N ALA A 133 12.30 -15.55 11.70
CA ALA A 133 13.30 -16.33 12.42
C ALA A 133 14.45 -16.76 11.52
N ALA A 134 14.15 -17.27 10.32
CA ALA A 134 15.16 -17.68 9.36
C ALA A 134 16.09 -16.52 8.96
N GLU A 135 15.53 -15.35 8.63
CA GLU A 135 16.31 -14.15 8.30
C GLU A 135 17.16 -13.67 9.48
N LYS A 136 16.61 -13.67 10.70
CA LYS A 136 17.34 -13.27 11.91
C LYS A 136 18.53 -14.21 12.16
N TRP A 137 18.31 -15.51 12.05
CA TRP A 137 19.35 -16.52 12.24
C TRP A 137 20.46 -16.40 11.20
N ALA A 138 20.08 -16.30 9.92
CA ALA A 138 21.05 -16.13 8.84
C ALA A 138 21.87 -14.85 9.01
N THR A 139 21.24 -13.75 9.41
CA THR A 139 21.94 -12.49 9.68
C THR A 139 22.97 -12.63 10.80
N PHE A 140 22.61 -13.34 11.87
CA PHE A 140 23.51 -13.60 13.01
C PHE A 140 24.70 -14.48 12.61
N MET A 141 24.46 -15.56 11.86
CA MET A 141 25.50 -16.48 11.39
C MET A 141 26.39 -15.89 10.28
N GLY A 142 25.91 -14.85 9.61
CA GLY A 142 26.65 -14.11 8.61
C GLY A 142 26.49 -14.62 7.18
N ARG A 143 27.39 -14.16 6.31
CA ARG A 143 27.27 -14.30 4.84
C ARG A 143 27.05 -15.73 4.34
N PRO A 144 27.73 -16.78 4.85
CA PRO A 144 27.52 -18.15 4.36
C PRO A 144 26.08 -18.64 4.50
N ILE A 145 25.48 -18.44 5.67
CA ILE A 145 24.10 -18.87 5.94
C ILE A 145 23.09 -17.97 5.22
N LEU A 146 23.39 -16.68 5.04
CA LEU A 146 22.59 -15.81 4.18
C LEU A 146 22.53 -16.33 2.74
N CYS A 147 23.64 -16.82 2.19
CA CYS A 147 23.66 -17.42 0.85
C CYS A 147 22.80 -18.70 0.79
N VAL A 148 22.88 -19.57 1.80
CA VAL A 148 22.03 -20.78 1.90
C VAL A 148 20.54 -20.40 1.95
N LEU A 149 20.18 -19.38 2.75
CA LEU A 149 18.80 -18.88 2.82
C LEU A 149 18.28 -18.36 1.49
N VAL A 150 19.11 -17.61 0.76
CA VAL A 150 18.75 -17.09 -0.56
C VAL A 150 18.56 -18.22 -1.58
N GLN A 151 19.43 -19.24 -1.55
CA GLN A 151 19.30 -20.43 -2.39
C GLN A 151 18.02 -21.20 -2.07
N GLU A 152 17.70 -21.40 -0.80
CA GLU A 152 16.50 -22.09 -0.34
C GLU A 152 15.22 -21.36 -0.78
N TYR A 153 15.19 -20.02 -0.64
CA TYR A 153 14.08 -19.22 -1.17
C TYR A 153 13.99 -19.31 -2.70
N GLY A 154 15.14 -19.31 -3.40
CA GLY A 154 15.19 -19.47 -4.85
C GLY A 154 14.62 -20.81 -5.32
N SER A 155 15.02 -21.93 -4.71
CA SER A 155 14.53 -23.28 -5.06
C SER A 155 13.05 -23.46 -4.79
N ARG A 156 12.48 -22.72 -3.84
CA ARG A 156 11.04 -22.72 -3.52
C ARG A 156 10.23 -21.69 -4.30
N ASN A 157 10.85 -20.99 -5.27
CA ASN A 157 10.23 -19.90 -6.03
C ASN A 157 9.69 -18.74 -5.16
N MET A 158 10.31 -18.51 -4.00
CA MET A 158 9.96 -17.45 -3.05
C MET A 158 10.73 -16.15 -3.36
N LEU A 159 10.51 -15.63 -4.57
CA LEU A 159 11.31 -14.56 -5.16
C LEU A 159 11.32 -13.26 -4.33
N LYS A 160 10.18 -12.89 -3.75
CA LYS A 160 10.08 -11.67 -2.93
C LYS A 160 10.95 -11.74 -1.67
N GLN A 161 10.93 -12.88 -0.99
CA GLN A 161 11.74 -13.14 0.20
C GLN A 161 13.23 -13.17 -0.17
N ALA A 162 13.60 -13.90 -1.23
CA ALA A 162 14.96 -13.94 -1.76
C ALA A 162 15.49 -12.53 -2.06
N TYR A 163 14.73 -11.72 -2.81
CA TYR A 163 15.15 -10.38 -3.20
C TYR A 163 15.34 -9.43 -2.00
N ASN A 164 14.47 -9.52 -0.98
CA ASN A 164 14.60 -8.71 0.23
C ASN A 164 15.90 -9.03 0.97
N VAL A 165 16.22 -10.32 1.14
CA VAL A 165 17.46 -10.75 1.80
C VAL A 165 18.69 -10.31 0.99
N ILE A 166 18.67 -10.52 -0.33
CA ILE A 166 19.77 -10.10 -1.22
C ILE A 166 20.00 -8.59 -1.11
N LYS A 167 18.94 -7.78 -1.22
CA LYS A 167 19.03 -6.32 -1.19
C LYS A 167 19.54 -5.80 0.15
N LYS A 168 19.02 -6.33 1.26
CA LYS A 168 19.36 -5.90 2.62
C LYS A 168 20.82 -6.21 2.99
N ASN A 169 21.38 -7.29 2.44
CA ASN A 169 22.72 -7.78 2.78
C ASN A 169 23.75 -7.61 1.64
N TYR A 170 23.43 -6.83 0.60
CA TYR A 170 24.33 -6.53 -0.52
C TYR A 170 24.86 -7.77 -1.28
N LEU A 171 24.01 -8.79 -1.49
CA LEU A 171 24.38 -10.06 -2.12
C LEU A 171 24.10 -10.10 -3.64
N GLN A 172 23.92 -8.95 -4.29
CA GLN A 172 23.50 -8.90 -5.70
C GLN A 172 24.52 -9.55 -6.64
N GLN A 173 25.82 -9.42 -6.34
CA GLN A 173 26.89 -10.01 -7.14
C GLN A 173 26.95 -11.54 -7.00
N ASP A 174 26.50 -12.08 -5.87
CA ASP A 174 26.51 -13.53 -5.61
C ASP A 174 25.34 -14.23 -6.32
N PHE A 175 24.25 -13.51 -6.61
CA PHE A 175 23.02 -14.06 -7.17
C PHE A 175 22.44 -13.21 -8.32
N PRO A 176 23.20 -12.95 -9.40
CA PRO A 176 22.77 -12.09 -10.49
C PRO A 176 21.50 -12.62 -11.18
N ASP A 177 21.44 -13.92 -11.49
CA ASP A 177 20.31 -14.55 -12.17
C ASP A 177 19.03 -14.52 -11.33
N LEU A 178 19.17 -14.77 -10.02
CA LEU A 178 18.03 -14.74 -9.11
C LEU A 178 17.53 -13.31 -8.90
N CYS A 179 18.44 -12.32 -8.82
CA CYS A 179 18.06 -10.92 -8.79
C CYS A 179 17.25 -10.52 -10.02
N TYR A 180 17.71 -10.95 -11.20
CA TYR A 180 17.03 -10.69 -12.46
C TYR A 180 15.63 -11.34 -12.47
N LYS A 181 15.51 -12.63 -12.14
CA LYS A 181 14.21 -13.32 -12.01
C LYS A 181 13.25 -12.64 -11.03
N CYS A 182 13.76 -12.16 -9.90
CA CYS A 182 12.95 -11.41 -8.93
C CYS A 182 12.42 -10.10 -9.50
N LYS A 183 13.23 -9.37 -10.26
CA LYS A 183 12.81 -8.14 -10.94
C LYS A 183 11.79 -8.43 -12.03
N GLU A 184 11.99 -9.47 -12.85
CA GLU A 184 11.02 -9.90 -13.86
C GLU A 184 9.67 -10.27 -13.24
N SER A 185 9.66 -11.07 -12.17
CA SER A 185 8.42 -11.41 -11.47
C SER A 185 7.72 -10.17 -10.91
N ALA A 186 8.46 -9.22 -10.33
CA ALA A 186 7.88 -7.98 -9.82
C ALA A 186 7.30 -7.10 -10.94
N LEU A 187 7.96 -7.04 -12.11
CA LEU A 187 7.46 -6.34 -13.29
C LEU A 187 6.18 -7.00 -13.82
N LYS A 188 6.15 -8.33 -13.89
CA LYS A 188 4.98 -9.09 -14.31
C LYS A 188 3.79 -8.81 -13.39
N ASP A 189 3.98 -8.85 -12.07
CA ASP A 189 2.94 -8.53 -11.08
C ASP A 189 2.38 -7.11 -11.26
N LEU A 190 3.21 -6.15 -11.66
CA LEU A 190 2.79 -4.77 -11.94
C LEU A 190 2.03 -4.68 -13.27
N ALA A 191 2.52 -5.34 -14.32
CA ALA A 191 1.89 -5.38 -15.63
C ALA A 191 0.50 -6.03 -15.59
N GLU A 192 0.35 -7.17 -14.88
CA GLU A 192 -0.95 -7.83 -14.66
C GLU A 192 -1.96 -6.93 -13.95
N LYS A 193 -1.47 -6.04 -13.08
CA LYS A 193 -2.30 -5.04 -12.41
C LYS A 193 -2.54 -3.81 -13.27
N ALA A 194 -1.92 -3.69 -14.45
CA ALA A 194 -1.88 -2.52 -15.32
C ALA A 194 -1.20 -1.28 -14.68
N CYS A 195 -0.21 -1.48 -13.81
CA CYS A 195 0.62 -0.43 -13.21
C CYS A 195 1.85 -0.11 -14.08
N TRP A 196 1.62 0.26 -15.35
CA TRP A 196 2.67 0.33 -16.36
C TRP A 196 3.77 1.37 -16.07
N ASP A 197 3.40 2.57 -15.62
CA ASP A 197 4.40 3.63 -15.34
C ASP A 197 5.26 3.29 -14.12
N VAL A 198 4.73 2.53 -13.16
CA VAL A 198 5.51 2.01 -12.02
C VAL A 198 6.47 0.93 -12.50
N ALA A 199 6.00 0.02 -13.37
CA ALA A 199 6.83 -1.03 -13.96
C ALA A 199 7.98 -0.44 -14.79
N GLU A 200 7.67 0.53 -15.65
CA GLU A 200 8.65 1.23 -16.47
C GLU A 200 9.74 1.90 -15.62
N ARG A 201 9.38 2.55 -14.52
CA ARG A 201 10.35 3.13 -13.58
C ARG A 201 11.25 2.09 -12.92
N GLN A 202 10.75 0.88 -12.68
CA GLN A 202 11.56 -0.21 -12.12
C GLN A 202 12.50 -0.85 -13.15
N ALA A 203 12.07 -0.91 -14.42
CA ALA A 203 12.89 -1.40 -15.53
C ALA A 203 13.88 -0.35 -16.06
N LYS A 204 13.67 0.94 -15.75
CA LYS A 204 14.49 2.04 -16.27
C LYS A 204 15.99 1.81 -16.00
N GLY A 205 16.76 1.81 -17.09
CA GLY A 205 18.21 1.60 -17.05
C GLY A 205 18.65 0.15 -17.29
N ASP A 206 17.71 -0.77 -17.47
CA ASP A 206 17.95 -2.18 -17.79
C ASP A 206 17.19 -2.55 -19.08
N THR A 207 17.93 -2.68 -20.19
CA THR A 207 17.34 -2.91 -21.52
C THR A 207 16.56 -4.22 -21.58
N GLN A 208 17.02 -5.29 -20.92
CA GLN A 208 16.33 -6.59 -20.94
C GLN A 208 14.98 -6.52 -20.23
N LEU A 209 14.93 -5.82 -19.09
CA LEU A 209 13.67 -5.62 -18.36
C LEU A 209 12.69 -4.71 -19.13
N LEU A 210 13.20 -3.74 -19.90
CA LEU A 210 12.38 -2.90 -20.77
C LEU A 210 11.81 -3.71 -21.94
N GLU A 211 12.60 -4.56 -22.59
CA GLU A 211 12.14 -5.47 -23.64
C GLU A 211 11.09 -6.45 -23.10
N TYR A 212 11.29 -7.00 -21.91
CA TYR A 212 10.30 -7.85 -21.24
C TYR A 212 9.01 -7.09 -20.92
N LEU A 213 9.10 -5.82 -20.51
CA LEU A 213 7.91 -4.98 -20.29
C LEU A 213 7.14 -4.73 -21.58
N VAL A 214 7.83 -4.54 -22.71
CA VAL A 214 7.20 -4.43 -24.04
C VAL A 214 6.48 -5.73 -24.41
N TYR A 215 7.12 -6.89 -24.21
CA TYR A 215 6.49 -8.18 -24.42
C TYR A 215 5.20 -8.33 -23.60
N LEU A 216 5.23 -7.97 -22.32
CA LEU A 216 4.05 -8.01 -21.44
C LEU A 216 2.93 -7.08 -21.92
N ALA A 217 3.29 -5.88 -22.41
CA ALA A 217 2.31 -4.94 -22.95
C ALA A 217 1.65 -5.46 -24.24
N MET A 218 2.44 -6.09 -25.11
CA MET A 218 1.97 -6.71 -26.35
C MET A 218 1.00 -7.87 -26.07
N GLU A 219 1.38 -8.80 -25.18
CA GLU A 219 0.54 -9.93 -24.77
C GLU A 219 -0.78 -9.48 -24.12
N ALA A 220 -0.75 -8.36 -23.40
CA ALA A 220 -1.92 -7.77 -22.78
C ALA A 220 -2.76 -6.88 -23.73
N GLY A 221 -2.33 -6.71 -24.99
CA GLY A 221 -3.03 -5.93 -26.01
C GLY A 221 -2.92 -4.41 -25.88
N TYR A 222 -1.95 -3.90 -25.12
CA TYR A 222 -1.71 -2.46 -24.94
C TYR A 222 -0.75 -1.90 -26.01
N ILE A 223 -1.20 -1.89 -27.27
CA ILE A 223 -0.41 -1.49 -28.44
C ILE A 223 0.18 -0.07 -28.28
N GLU A 224 -0.62 0.88 -27.81
CA GLU A 224 -0.15 2.25 -27.56
C GLU A 224 1.03 2.32 -26.58
N LYS A 225 1.08 1.41 -25.58
CA LYS A 225 2.14 1.37 -24.57
C LYS A 225 3.38 0.68 -25.14
N VAL A 226 3.20 -0.30 -26.03
CA VAL A 226 4.28 -0.91 -26.81
C VAL A 226 5.00 0.17 -27.62
N ASP A 227 4.26 0.94 -28.42
CA ASP A 227 4.83 2.01 -29.25
C ASP A 227 5.52 3.07 -28.38
N GLU A 228 4.87 3.51 -27.29
CA GLU A 228 5.45 4.48 -26.35
C GLU A 228 6.77 4.01 -25.74
N LEU A 229 6.86 2.76 -25.31
CA LEU A 229 8.08 2.19 -24.71
C LEU A 229 9.19 2.04 -25.76
N CYS A 230 8.85 1.53 -26.94
CA CYS A 230 9.79 1.38 -28.05
C CYS A 230 10.39 2.72 -28.47
N ASP A 231 9.56 3.75 -28.62
CA ASP A 231 10.00 5.09 -29.02
C ASP A 231 10.81 5.77 -27.92
N ARG A 232 10.32 5.75 -26.67
CA ARG A 232 10.97 6.41 -25.52
C ARG A 232 12.37 5.87 -25.25
N TYR A 233 12.57 4.56 -25.43
CA TYR A 233 13.84 3.89 -25.13
C TYR A 233 14.63 3.46 -26.36
N SER A 234 14.16 3.81 -27.57
CA SER A 234 14.81 3.45 -28.84
C SER A 234 15.09 1.94 -28.97
N LEU A 235 14.15 1.10 -28.52
CA LEU A 235 14.29 -0.36 -28.56
C LEU A 235 14.13 -0.85 -30.01
N LYS A 236 15.17 -1.48 -30.57
CA LYS A 236 15.20 -1.96 -31.96
C LYS A 236 14.89 -3.45 -32.03
N GLY A 237 14.08 -3.87 -33.01
CA GLY A 237 13.87 -5.30 -33.34
C GLY A 237 12.68 -5.99 -32.66
N LEU A 238 11.86 -5.24 -31.91
CA LEU A 238 10.57 -5.71 -31.42
C LEU A 238 9.48 -5.43 -32.48
N PRO A 239 8.45 -6.29 -32.63
CA PRO A 239 7.41 -6.08 -33.62
C PRO A 239 6.79 -4.71 -33.40
N LYS A 240 6.90 -3.82 -34.40
CA LYS A 240 6.07 -2.62 -34.42
C LYS A 240 4.62 -3.07 -34.57
N ALA A 241 3.69 -2.30 -34.01
CA ALA A 241 2.24 -2.56 -34.09
C ALA A 241 1.73 -3.02 -35.47
N GLN A 242 2.41 -2.60 -36.55
CA GLN A 242 2.10 -2.91 -37.94
C GLN A 242 2.37 -4.37 -38.37
N GLU A 243 3.21 -5.15 -37.69
CA GLU A 243 3.49 -6.55 -38.06
C GLU A 243 2.55 -7.56 -37.36
N ALA A 244 1.78 -7.12 -36.36
CA ALA A 244 0.79 -7.92 -35.64
C ALA A 244 -0.64 -7.80 -36.20
N GLU A 245 -0.83 -7.11 -37.33
CA GLU A 245 -2.10 -7.08 -38.06
C GLU A 245 -2.33 -8.38 -38.86
N VAL A 246 -2.36 -9.53 -38.18
CA VAL A 246 -2.91 -10.76 -38.78
C VAL A 246 -3.83 -11.43 -37.76
N GLY A 247 -5.10 -11.00 -37.77
CA GLY A 247 -6.23 -11.78 -37.25
C GLY A 247 -6.95 -11.18 -36.04
N PHE A 248 -8.16 -10.66 -36.31
CA PHE A 248 -9.18 -10.17 -35.35
C PHE A 248 -8.85 -8.88 -34.60
N VAL A 249 -9.21 -7.72 -35.19
CA VAL A 249 -9.45 -6.50 -34.40
C VAL A 249 -10.81 -6.64 -33.72
N ASP A 250 -10.86 -7.47 -32.68
CA ASP A 250 -11.84 -7.27 -31.63
C ASP A 250 -11.42 -5.98 -30.90
N LYS A 251 -12.34 -5.04 -30.65
CA LYS A 251 -11.96 -3.80 -29.94
C LYS A 251 -11.51 -4.17 -28.53
N SER A 252 -10.20 -4.18 -28.27
CA SER A 252 -9.65 -4.54 -26.96
C SER A 252 -10.15 -3.61 -25.84
N PHE A 253 -10.37 -2.33 -26.18
CA PHE A 253 -10.79 -1.30 -25.24
C PHE A 253 -11.81 -0.33 -25.85
N LEU A 254 -12.58 0.32 -24.97
CA LEU A 254 -13.56 1.34 -25.32
C LEU A 254 -12.87 2.66 -25.68
N HIS A 255 -13.35 3.35 -26.72
CA HIS A 255 -12.87 4.67 -27.11
C HIS A 255 -13.98 5.73 -27.02
N LEU A 256 -13.61 7.01 -26.93
CA LEU A 256 -14.56 8.14 -26.82
C LEU A 256 -15.58 8.18 -27.97
N LYS A 257 -15.12 7.85 -29.19
CA LYS A 257 -15.98 7.73 -30.38
C LYS A 257 -17.08 6.68 -30.24
N ASP A 258 -16.86 5.63 -29.46
CA ASP A 258 -17.85 4.58 -29.21
C ASP A 258 -18.96 5.05 -28.25
N LEU A 259 -18.68 6.11 -27.48
CA LEU A 259 -19.60 6.76 -26.56
C LEU A 259 -20.31 7.98 -27.17
N ALA A 260 -20.01 8.32 -28.44
CA ALA A 260 -20.49 9.53 -29.10
C ALA A 260 -20.12 10.84 -28.36
N VAL A 261 -18.99 10.85 -27.66
CA VAL A 261 -18.41 12.08 -27.12
C VAL A 261 -17.92 12.94 -28.29
N GLU A 262 -18.43 14.15 -28.37
CA GLU A 262 -18.14 15.11 -29.45
C GLU A 262 -16.90 15.93 -29.13
N GLU A 263 -16.72 16.29 -27.85
CA GLU A 263 -15.70 17.27 -27.44
C GLU A 263 -15.09 16.94 -26.08
N VAL A 264 -13.76 17.05 -25.98
CA VAL A 264 -13.01 17.04 -24.73
C VAL A 264 -12.33 18.39 -24.58
N VAL A 265 -12.69 19.13 -23.53
CA VAL A 265 -12.23 20.50 -23.28
C VAL A 265 -11.29 20.50 -22.08
N TRP A 266 -10.04 20.91 -22.31
CA TRP A 266 -9.10 21.23 -21.23
C TRP A 266 -9.43 22.59 -20.65
N VAL A 267 -9.60 22.68 -19.33
CA VAL A 267 -10.01 23.89 -18.64
C VAL A 267 -8.96 24.26 -17.60
N ASP A 268 -8.20 25.30 -17.88
CA ASP A 268 -7.14 25.79 -16.99
C ASP A 268 -7.17 27.31 -16.80
N GLU A 269 -8.25 27.96 -17.27
CA GLU A 269 -8.48 29.40 -17.13
C GLU A 269 -9.91 29.70 -16.67
N VAL A 270 -10.11 30.90 -16.10
CA VAL A 270 -11.38 31.35 -15.52
C VAL A 270 -12.54 31.34 -16.53
N ASN A 271 -12.30 31.78 -17.77
CA ASN A 271 -13.36 31.84 -18.78
C ASN A 271 -13.84 30.42 -19.15
N GLY A 272 -12.91 29.51 -19.42
CA GLY A 272 -13.24 28.11 -19.69
C GLY A 272 -13.97 27.45 -18.51
N LEU A 273 -13.60 27.79 -17.27
CA LEU A 273 -14.30 27.26 -16.09
C LEU A 273 -15.74 27.76 -15.98
N ARG A 274 -15.99 29.04 -16.29
CA ARG A 274 -17.35 29.61 -16.30
C ARG A 274 -18.19 29.01 -17.41
N GLU A 275 -17.63 28.82 -18.59
CA GLU A 275 -18.29 28.16 -19.72
C GLU A 275 -18.65 26.70 -19.40
N ALA A 276 -17.70 25.95 -18.84
CA ALA A 276 -17.92 24.59 -18.37
C ALA A 276 -19.06 24.54 -17.35
N THR A 277 -19.03 25.44 -16.35
CA THR A 277 -20.06 25.54 -15.31
C THR A 277 -21.44 25.79 -15.91
N SER A 278 -21.56 26.79 -16.79
CA SER A 278 -22.83 27.12 -17.45
C SER A 278 -23.40 25.96 -18.26
N PHE A 279 -22.55 25.18 -18.93
CA PHE A 279 -22.99 24.00 -19.67
C PHE A 279 -23.44 22.87 -18.72
N LEU A 280 -22.67 22.60 -17.68
CA LEU A 280 -22.89 21.50 -16.75
C LEU A 280 -24.14 21.71 -15.87
N GLU A 281 -24.49 22.94 -15.53
CA GLU A 281 -25.71 23.27 -14.77
C GLU A 281 -27.01 22.96 -15.52
N GLU A 282 -26.96 22.99 -16.85
CA GLU A 282 -28.11 22.66 -17.72
C GLU A 282 -28.20 21.15 -18.02
N CYS A 283 -27.17 20.38 -17.67
CA CYS A 283 -27.17 18.94 -17.82
C CYS A 283 -28.06 18.27 -16.76
N LYS A 284 -28.76 17.20 -17.15
CA LYS A 284 -29.56 16.38 -16.21
C LYS A 284 -28.72 15.37 -15.44
N VAL A 285 -27.65 14.89 -16.05
CA VAL A 285 -26.78 13.85 -15.53
C VAL A 285 -25.35 14.16 -15.98
N ILE A 286 -24.40 14.08 -15.06
CA ILE A 286 -22.98 14.27 -15.32
C ILE A 286 -22.16 13.17 -14.65
N GLY A 287 -21.07 12.74 -15.28
CA GLY A 287 -20.06 11.86 -14.71
C GLY A 287 -18.93 12.66 -14.07
N LEU A 288 -18.41 12.17 -12.96
CA LEU A 288 -17.31 12.73 -12.18
C LEU A 288 -16.22 11.69 -11.99
N ASP A 289 -14.98 12.10 -12.17
CA ASP A 289 -13.80 11.36 -11.74
C ASP A 289 -12.66 12.32 -11.34
N CYS A 290 -11.60 11.78 -10.75
CA CYS A 290 -10.43 12.54 -10.34
C CYS A 290 -9.15 11.75 -10.58
N GLU A 291 -8.07 12.45 -10.91
CA GLU A 291 -6.76 11.83 -11.09
C GLU A 291 -5.64 12.57 -10.36
N TRP A 292 -4.68 11.81 -9.82
CA TRP A 292 -3.51 12.34 -9.12
C TRP A 292 -2.29 11.46 -9.29
N LYS A 293 -1.12 12.10 -9.23
CA LYS A 293 0.15 11.38 -9.27
C LYS A 293 0.23 10.36 -8.12
N PRO A 294 0.55 9.08 -8.37
CA PRO A 294 0.63 8.09 -7.31
C PRO A 294 1.86 8.30 -6.43
N ASN A 295 1.78 7.84 -5.18
CA ASN A 295 2.93 7.83 -4.27
C ASN A 295 3.79 6.60 -4.51
N TYR A 296 4.98 6.82 -5.06
CA TYR A 296 5.93 5.75 -5.37
C TYR A 296 6.77 5.32 -4.15
N MET A 297 6.79 6.14 -3.10
CA MET A 297 7.51 5.86 -1.86
C MET A 297 6.53 5.62 -0.70
N LYS A 298 6.72 4.52 0.01
CA LYS A 298 5.89 4.16 1.16
C LYS A 298 6.10 5.18 2.29
N GLY A 299 5.01 5.73 2.83
CA GLY A 299 5.05 6.72 3.90
C GLY A 299 5.16 8.17 3.45
N SER A 300 5.22 8.43 2.13
CA SER A 300 5.13 9.79 1.59
C SER A 300 3.75 10.40 1.83
N LYS A 301 3.72 11.73 1.96
CA LYS A 301 2.47 12.50 2.03
C LYS A 301 1.63 12.22 0.77
N PRO A 302 0.30 12.09 0.86
CA PRO A 302 -0.59 12.01 -0.30
C PRO A 302 -0.35 13.18 -1.26
N ASN A 303 -0.18 12.88 -2.56
CA ASN A 303 -0.16 13.92 -3.59
C ASN A 303 -1.55 14.55 -3.74
N LYS A 304 -1.59 15.79 -4.22
CA LYS A 304 -2.85 16.49 -4.43
C LYS A 304 -3.58 15.94 -5.66
N VAL A 305 -4.91 16.06 -5.67
CA VAL A 305 -5.70 15.86 -6.89
C VAL A 305 -5.17 16.80 -7.96
N SER A 306 -4.82 16.26 -9.12
CA SER A 306 -4.16 17.03 -10.19
C SER A 306 -5.18 17.55 -11.21
N ILE A 307 -6.17 16.72 -11.54
CA ILE A 307 -7.27 17.06 -12.44
C ILE A 307 -8.59 16.48 -11.93
N MET A 308 -9.69 17.10 -12.33
CA MET A 308 -11.04 16.59 -12.13
C MET A 308 -11.78 16.57 -13.45
N GLN A 309 -12.38 15.43 -13.78
CA GLN A 309 -13.15 15.25 -15.00
C GLN A 309 -14.63 15.39 -14.68
N ILE A 310 -15.32 16.22 -15.46
CA ILE A 310 -16.76 16.45 -15.33
C ILE A 310 -17.37 16.46 -16.73
N GLY A 311 -18.32 15.58 -16.99
CA GLY A 311 -18.81 15.43 -18.35
C GLY A 311 -20.25 14.97 -18.49
N SER A 312 -20.90 15.41 -19.57
CA SER A 312 -22.16 14.86 -20.05
C SER A 312 -21.90 13.66 -20.98
N ASP A 313 -22.89 13.29 -21.77
CA ASP A 313 -22.75 12.33 -22.85
C ASP A 313 -22.03 12.86 -24.09
N THR A 314 -22.04 14.18 -24.31
CA THR A 314 -21.49 14.79 -25.53
C THR A 314 -20.21 15.57 -25.27
N ARG A 315 -20.06 16.20 -24.09
CA ARG A 315 -18.91 17.04 -23.78
C ARG A 315 -18.32 16.69 -22.43
N ILE A 316 -17.00 16.55 -22.40
CA ILE A 316 -16.22 16.29 -21.19
C ILE A 316 -15.27 17.44 -20.92
N PHE A 317 -15.29 17.97 -19.70
CA PHE A 317 -14.37 18.99 -19.23
C PHE A 317 -13.33 18.36 -18.32
N ILE A 318 -12.06 18.64 -18.56
CA ILE A 318 -10.95 18.23 -17.71
C ILE A 318 -10.39 19.48 -17.06
N LEU A 319 -10.67 19.65 -15.77
CA LEU A 319 -10.27 20.82 -15.00
C LEU A 319 -8.83 20.65 -14.46
N ASP A 320 -7.94 21.58 -14.77
CA ASP A 320 -6.62 21.66 -14.15
C ASP A 320 -6.72 22.24 -12.74
N LEU A 321 -6.99 21.38 -11.76
CA LEU A 321 -7.15 21.81 -10.37
C LEU A 321 -5.88 22.43 -9.79
N ILE A 322 -4.69 22.08 -10.30
CA ILE A 322 -3.43 22.67 -9.82
C ILE A 322 -3.36 24.14 -10.24
N LYS A 323 -3.52 24.41 -11.54
CA LYS A 323 -3.45 25.77 -12.08
C LYS A 323 -4.63 26.62 -11.59
N LEU A 324 -5.86 26.13 -11.70
CA LEU A 324 -7.06 26.88 -11.30
C LEU A 324 -7.07 27.24 -9.81
N TYR A 325 -6.57 26.37 -8.94
CA TYR A 325 -6.45 26.68 -7.51
C TYR A 325 -5.43 27.78 -7.25
N ASN A 326 -4.27 27.74 -7.91
CA ASN A 326 -3.23 28.75 -7.71
C ASN A 326 -3.63 30.11 -8.28
N ASP A 327 -4.28 30.12 -9.44
CA ASP A 327 -4.56 31.34 -10.20
C ASP A 327 -5.91 31.97 -9.83
N ALA A 328 -6.91 31.16 -9.43
CA ALA A 328 -8.29 31.61 -9.29
C ALA A 328 -9.12 30.77 -8.28
N SER A 329 -8.57 30.47 -7.10
CA SER A 329 -9.22 29.64 -6.06
C SER A 329 -10.66 30.04 -5.72
N GLU A 330 -10.96 31.34 -5.58
CA GLU A 330 -12.32 31.82 -5.26
C GLU A 330 -13.33 31.52 -6.38
N VAL A 331 -12.89 31.65 -7.63
CA VAL A 331 -13.74 31.34 -8.80
C VAL A 331 -13.90 29.83 -8.95
N LEU A 332 -12.83 29.07 -8.70
CA LEU A 332 -12.87 27.61 -8.65
C LEU A 332 -13.87 27.11 -7.61
N ASP A 333 -13.81 27.65 -6.39
CA ASP A 333 -14.73 27.32 -5.30
C ASP A 333 -16.18 27.62 -5.66
N SER A 334 -16.42 28.82 -6.20
CA SER A 334 -17.75 29.27 -6.59
C SER A 334 -18.34 28.38 -7.70
N CYS A 335 -17.57 28.09 -8.75
CA CYS A 335 -18.01 27.30 -9.90
C CYS A 335 -18.28 25.84 -9.51
N LEU A 336 -17.36 25.21 -8.78
CA LEU A 336 -17.55 23.83 -8.32
C LEU A 336 -18.67 23.71 -7.30
N SER A 337 -18.92 24.74 -6.48
CA SER A 337 -20.09 24.76 -5.59
C SER A 337 -21.41 24.74 -6.39
N LEU A 338 -21.50 25.53 -7.47
CA LEU A 338 -22.67 25.52 -8.36
C LEU A 338 -22.92 24.15 -9.00
N ILE A 339 -21.89 23.35 -9.23
CA ILE A 339 -22.02 22.00 -9.80
C ILE A 339 -22.30 20.96 -8.70
N LEU A 340 -21.44 20.86 -7.70
CA LEU A 340 -21.46 19.80 -6.69
C LEU A 340 -22.62 19.94 -5.71
N GLN A 341 -23.03 21.16 -5.36
CA GLN A 341 -24.10 21.41 -4.40
C GLN A 341 -25.47 21.60 -5.06
N SER A 342 -25.54 21.64 -6.39
CA SER A 342 -26.81 21.78 -7.12
C SER A 342 -27.63 20.49 -7.12
N TYR A 343 -28.94 20.62 -6.94
CA TYR A 343 -29.89 19.51 -7.05
C TYR A 343 -30.28 19.18 -8.51
N LYS A 344 -29.84 19.98 -9.49
CA LYS A 344 -30.25 19.85 -10.90
C LYS A 344 -29.57 18.64 -11.58
N PRO A 345 -28.24 18.59 -11.78
CA PRO A 345 -27.60 17.42 -12.34
C PRO A 345 -27.53 16.30 -11.30
N LEU A 346 -27.88 15.08 -11.71
CA LEU A 346 -27.45 13.88 -11.00
C LEU A 346 -25.96 13.65 -11.29
N LYS A 347 -25.14 13.62 -10.24
CA LYS A 347 -23.70 13.38 -10.33
C LYS A 347 -23.44 11.89 -10.19
N LEU A 348 -22.75 11.32 -11.16
CA LEU A 348 -22.36 9.92 -11.17
C LEU A 348 -20.88 9.84 -10.85
N GLY A 349 -20.50 8.94 -9.97
CA GLY A 349 -19.09 8.62 -9.72
C GLY A 349 -18.93 7.13 -9.46
N TYR A 350 -17.69 6.64 -9.40
CA TYR A 350 -17.40 5.24 -9.07
C TYR A 350 -16.45 5.17 -7.88
N ASN A 351 -16.96 4.75 -6.73
CA ASN A 351 -16.22 4.86 -5.45
C ASN A 351 -15.81 6.32 -5.13
N PHE A 352 -16.62 7.29 -5.57
CA PHE A 352 -16.31 8.72 -5.54
C PHE A 352 -16.14 9.31 -4.13
N GLN A 353 -16.56 8.58 -3.10
CA GLN A 353 -16.29 8.93 -1.72
C GLN A 353 -14.79 9.00 -1.41
N CYS A 354 -13.96 8.19 -2.08
CA CYS A 354 -12.51 8.27 -1.99
C CYS A 354 -11.99 9.57 -2.62
N ASP A 355 -12.51 9.95 -3.78
CA ASP A 355 -12.10 11.15 -4.50
C ASP A 355 -12.45 12.41 -3.75
N ILE A 356 -13.66 12.52 -3.20
CA ILE A 356 -14.08 13.66 -2.36
C ILE A 356 -13.16 13.83 -1.15
N LYS A 357 -12.78 12.72 -0.49
CA LYS A 357 -11.83 12.79 0.64
C LYS A 357 -10.47 13.30 0.16
N GLN A 358 -10.00 12.85 -1.00
CA GLN A 358 -8.72 13.28 -1.55
C GLN A 358 -8.76 14.75 -2.00
N LEU A 359 -9.87 15.23 -2.57
CA LEU A 359 -10.12 16.63 -2.92
C LEU A 359 -10.09 17.52 -1.66
N ALA A 360 -10.84 17.15 -0.62
CA ALA A 360 -10.85 17.88 0.66
C ALA A 360 -9.48 17.90 1.36
N LEU A 361 -8.67 16.84 1.22
CA LEU A 361 -7.28 16.83 1.71
C LEU A 361 -6.34 17.70 0.86
N SER A 362 -6.60 17.82 -0.44
CA SER A 362 -5.76 18.55 -1.40
C SER A 362 -5.98 20.07 -1.33
N TYR A 363 -7.24 20.46 -1.08
CA TYR A 363 -7.76 21.82 -1.19
C TYR A 363 -8.72 22.14 -0.04
N GLY A 364 -8.30 21.86 1.20
CA GLY A 364 -9.18 21.92 2.39
C GLY A 364 -9.71 23.31 2.78
N ASP A 365 -9.20 24.35 2.14
CA ASP A 365 -9.67 25.73 2.21
C ASP A 365 -10.83 26.03 1.25
N LEU A 366 -11.10 25.17 0.26
CA LEU A 366 -12.27 25.30 -0.62
C LEU A 366 -13.52 24.70 0.05
N GLU A 367 -14.62 25.44 0.02
CA GLU A 367 -15.90 24.99 0.59
C GLU A 367 -16.64 24.02 -0.35
N CYS A 368 -16.37 24.08 -1.66
CA CYS A 368 -17.05 23.29 -2.68
C CYS A 368 -16.93 21.77 -2.49
N PHE A 369 -15.87 21.29 -1.81
CA PHE A 369 -15.62 19.87 -1.56
C PHE A 369 -16.15 19.36 -0.21
N LYS A 370 -16.72 20.25 0.63
CA LYS A 370 -17.27 19.90 1.94
C LYS A 370 -18.69 19.39 1.87
N SER A 371 -19.43 19.80 0.85
CA SER A 371 -20.82 19.41 0.64
C SER A 371 -21.08 19.05 -0.82
N TYR A 372 -22.03 18.16 -1.02
CA TYR A 372 -22.53 17.77 -2.32
C TYR A 372 -23.99 17.32 -2.21
N ASP A 373 -24.72 17.46 -3.30
CA ASP A 373 -26.10 16.97 -3.41
C ASP A 373 -26.21 15.99 -4.59
N MET A 374 -27.30 15.22 -4.68
CA MET A 374 -27.63 14.43 -5.89
C MET A 374 -26.47 13.58 -6.43
N LEU A 375 -25.69 12.92 -5.55
CA LEU A 375 -24.59 12.05 -5.96
C LEU A 375 -25.05 10.58 -5.94
N LEU A 376 -24.83 9.87 -7.04
CA LEU A 376 -25.01 8.44 -7.16
C LEU A 376 -23.66 7.76 -7.40
N ASP A 377 -23.23 6.98 -6.41
CA ASP A 377 -22.06 6.12 -6.56
C ASP A 377 -22.45 4.83 -7.29
N ILE A 378 -22.05 4.72 -8.54
CA ILE A 378 -22.36 3.60 -9.44
C ILE A 378 -21.89 2.27 -8.84
N GLN A 379 -20.79 2.25 -8.08
CA GLN A 379 -20.31 1.03 -7.44
C GLN A 379 -21.33 0.47 -6.44
N LYS A 380 -22.08 1.33 -5.74
CA LYS A 380 -23.10 0.89 -4.77
C LYS A 380 -24.33 0.29 -5.45
N VAL A 381 -24.60 0.69 -6.69
CA VAL A 381 -25.67 0.10 -7.51
C VAL A 381 -25.28 -1.31 -7.97
N PHE A 382 -24.00 -1.56 -8.24
CA PHE A 382 -23.47 -2.84 -8.75
C PHE A 382 -22.53 -3.55 -7.76
N LYS A 383 -23.13 -4.29 -6.81
CA LYS A 383 -22.40 -4.97 -5.71
C LYS A 383 -21.40 -6.03 -6.17
N ASP A 384 -21.54 -6.57 -7.38
CA ASP A 384 -20.72 -7.68 -7.92
C ASP A 384 -19.74 -7.25 -9.03
N SER A 385 -19.18 -6.04 -8.95
CA SER A 385 -18.23 -5.53 -9.95
C SER A 385 -16.78 -5.90 -9.62
N SER A 386 -16.36 -7.13 -9.96
CA SER A 386 -14.94 -7.47 -9.99
C SER A 386 -14.19 -6.67 -11.05
N GLY A 387 -13.05 -6.05 -10.72
CA GLY A 387 -12.18 -5.38 -11.69
C GLY A 387 -12.35 -3.85 -11.82
N GLY A 388 -13.13 -3.22 -10.94
CA GLY A 388 -13.33 -1.76 -10.90
C GLY A 388 -14.24 -1.26 -12.02
N LEU A 389 -14.18 0.06 -12.31
CA LEU A 389 -14.99 0.69 -13.35
C LEU A 389 -14.86 -0.02 -14.70
N SER A 390 -13.64 -0.33 -15.14
CA SER A 390 -13.38 -1.11 -16.37
C SER A 390 -14.07 -2.49 -16.40
N GLY A 391 -14.10 -3.20 -15.25
CA GLY A 391 -14.80 -4.48 -15.14
C GLY A 391 -16.32 -4.33 -15.25
N LEU A 392 -16.87 -3.29 -14.62
CA LEU A 392 -18.28 -2.94 -14.75
C LEU A 392 -18.63 -2.52 -16.18
N THR A 393 -17.79 -1.71 -16.81
CA THR A 393 -17.93 -1.31 -18.21
C THR A 393 -17.96 -2.53 -19.12
N LYS A 394 -17.05 -3.50 -18.92
CA LYS A 394 -17.06 -4.75 -19.69
C LYS A 394 -18.35 -5.55 -19.48
N LYS A 395 -18.86 -5.62 -18.25
CA LYS A 395 -20.11 -6.31 -17.92
C LYS A 395 -21.33 -5.68 -18.62
N ILE A 396 -21.38 -4.35 -18.70
CA ILE A 396 -22.56 -3.62 -19.20
C ILE A 396 -22.47 -3.30 -20.70
N LEU A 397 -21.29 -2.90 -21.18
CA LEU A 397 -21.06 -2.45 -22.56
C LEU A 397 -20.30 -3.47 -23.42
N GLY A 398 -19.90 -4.61 -22.86
CA GLY A 398 -19.19 -5.70 -23.56
C GLY A 398 -17.69 -5.49 -23.71
N VAL A 399 -17.18 -4.27 -23.52
CA VAL A 399 -15.78 -3.89 -23.69
C VAL A 399 -15.25 -3.17 -22.44
N GLY A 400 -13.98 -3.42 -22.09
CA GLY A 400 -13.34 -2.79 -20.92
C GLY A 400 -12.73 -1.43 -21.22
N LEU A 401 -12.32 -0.73 -20.16
CA LEU A 401 -11.51 0.49 -20.27
C LEU A 401 -10.02 0.15 -20.27
N ASN A 402 -9.24 0.88 -21.06
CA ASN A 402 -7.79 0.81 -21.08
C ASN A 402 -7.25 1.37 -19.75
N LYS A 403 -6.39 0.61 -19.05
CA LYS A 403 -5.85 0.97 -17.73
C LYS A 403 -4.43 1.54 -17.75
N THR A 404 -3.87 1.83 -18.93
CA THR A 404 -2.47 2.25 -19.08
C THR A 404 -2.11 3.52 -18.31
N ARG A 405 -3.07 4.43 -18.08
CA ARG A 405 -2.81 5.75 -17.47
C ARG A 405 -3.22 5.89 -16.00
N ARG A 406 -3.80 4.86 -15.39
CA ARG A 406 -4.25 4.87 -13.98
C ARG A 406 -3.16 5.26 -12.98
N ASN A 407 -1.88 5.07 -13.33
CA ASN A 407 -0.75 5.40 -12.47
C ASN A 407 0.22 6.40 -13.11
N SER A 408 -0.27 7.20 -14.06
CA SER A 408 0.52 8.21 -14.76
C SER A 408 0.96 9.36 -13.86
N ASP A 409 1.91 10.16 -14.33
CA ASP A 409 2.23 11.44 -13.71
C ASP A 409 1.19 12.50 -14.12
N TRP A 410 0.10 12.57 -13.36
CA TRP A 410 -1.00 13.51 -13.61
C TRP A 410 -0.68 14.97 -13.27
N GLU A 411 0.49 15.24 -12.68
CA GLU A 411 1.02 16.60 -12.49
C GLU A 411 1.77 17.11 -13.74
N GLN A 412 2.08 16.23 -14.71
CA GLN A 412 2.77 16.62 -15.93
C GLN A 412 1.95 17.66 -16.70
N ARG A 413 2.62 18.69 -17.24
CA ARG A 413 2.03 19.66 -18.15
C ARG A 413 2.93 19.89 -19.38
N PRO A 414 2.39 19.90 -20.61
CA PRO A 414 1.01 19.52 -20.94
C PRO A 414 0.74 18.03 -20.69
N LEU A 415 -0.52 17.66 -20.46
CA LEU A 415 -0.93 16.26 -20.47
C LEU A 415 -0.82 15.70 -21.90
N THR A 416 -0.51 14.42 -22.00
CA THR A 416 -0.48 13.72 -23.29
C THR A 416 -1.90 13.44 -23.80
N GLN A 417 -2.06 13.23 -25.10
CA GLN A 417 -3.35 12.89 -25.70
C GLN A 417 -3.97 11.63 -25.06
N ASN A 418 -3.16 10.60 -24.81
CA ASN A 418 -3.63 9.37 -24.16
C ASN A 418 -4.11 9.60 -22.71
N GLN A 419 -3.51 10.56 -21.98
CA GLN A 419 -3.98 10.95 -20.66
C GLN A 419 -5.32 11.67 -20.73
N LEU A 420 -5.50 12.59 -21.69
CA LEU A 420 -6.75 13.30 -21.90
C LEU A 420 -7.88 12.34 -22.28
N GLU A 421 -7.61 11.40 -23.19
CA GLU A 421 -8.60 10.40 -23.61
C GLU A 421 -8.99 9.45 -22.48
N TYR A 422 -8.01 8.94 -21.73
CA TYR A 422 -8.25 8.11 -20.55
C TYR A 422 -9.12 8.85 -19.52
N ALA A 423 -8.73 10.07 -19.15
CA ALA A 423 -9.43 10.90 -18.18
C ALA A 423 -10.88 11.15 -18.64
N ALA A 424 -11.07 11.51 -19.91
CA ALA A 424 -12.40 11.78 -20.44
C ALA A 424 -13.29 10.53 -20.45
N LEU A 425 -12.73 9.35 -20.75
CA LEU A 425 -13.46 8.09 -20.76
C LEU A 425 -14.02 7.72 -19.39
N ASP A 426 -13.25 7.92 -18.32
CA ASP A 426 -13.68 7.56 -16.95
C ASP A 426 -14.90 8.38 -16.49
N ALA A 427 -15.03 9.64 -16.91
CA ALA A 427 -16.27 10.42 -16.69
C ALA A 427 -17.40 10.02 -17.65
N ALA A 428 -17.12 9.90 -18.95
CA ALA A 428 -18.13 9.63 -19.98
C ALA A 428 -18.84 8.28 -19.79
N VAL A 429 -18.08 7.25 -19.40
CA VAL A 429 -18.59 5.89 -19.27
C VAL A 429 -19.61 5.76 -18.16
N LEU A 430 -19.51 6.57 -17.09
CA LEU A 430 -20.48 6.60 -15.99
C LEU A 430 -21.86 6.98 -16.50
N VAL A 431 -21.94 8.02 -17.33
CA VAL A 431 -23.20 8.48 -17.95
C VAL A 431 -23.76 7.39 -18.86
N ARG A 432 -22.90 6.70 -19.62
CA ARG A 432 -23.33 5.63 -20.52
C ARG A 432 -23.88 4.42 -19.75
N ILE A 433 -23.17 3.98 -18.72
CA ILE A 433 -23.60 2.90 -17.82
C ILE A 433 -24.95 3.24 -17.21
N PHE A 434 -25.09 4.43 -16.63
CA PHE A 434 -26.33 4.84 -15.99
C PHE A 434 -27.52 4.84 -16.96
N ARG A 435 -27.35 5.33 -18.19
CA ARG A 435 -28.41 5.29 -19.21
C ARG A 435 -28.82 3.88 -19.57
N HIS A 436 -27.84 2.99 -19.77
CA HIS A 436 -28.13 1.58 -20.06
C HIS A 436 -29.00 0.96 -18.96
N VAL A 437 -28.71 1.26 -17.70
CA VAL A 437 -29.42 0.73 -16.53
C VAL A 437 -30.81 1.35 -16.37
N ARG A 438 -30.93 2.66 -16.64
CA ARG A 438 -32.21 3.37 -16.56
C ARG A 438 -33.18 2.92 -17.67
N ASP A 439 -32.67 2.65 -18.87
CA ASP A 439 -33.49 2.42 -20.07
C ASP A 439 -33.85 0.94 -20.26
N GLN A 440 -33.33 0.01 -19.46
CA GLN A 440 -33.72 -1.41 -19.48
C GLN A 440 -35.10 -1.64 -18.83
N PRO A 441 -36.02 -2.40 -19.48
CA PRO A 441 -37.29 -2.76 -18.88
C PRO A 441 -37.08 -3.69 -17.67
N PRO A 442 -37.95 -3.63 -16.64
CA PRO A 442 -37.87 -4.51 -15.48
C PRO A 442 -38.34 -5.92 -15.87
N ASN A 443 -37.52 -6.67 -16.61
CA ASN A 443 -37.79 -8.07 -16.92
C ASN A 443 -36.80 -9.00 -16.23
N ASP A 444 -37.39 -9.86 -15.39
CA ASP A 444 -36.88 -11.05 -14.71
C ASP A 444 -35.54 -10.99 -13.95
N SER A 445 -35.69 -11.02 -12.62
CA SER A 445 -34.73 -11.47 -11.58
C SER A 445 -33.56 -10.58 -11.15
N SER A 446 -33.19 -9.50 -11.83
CA SER A 446 -32.27 -8.50 -11.25
C SER A 446 -33.04 -7.36 -10.60
N LEU A 447 -33.06 -7.37 -9.26
CA LEU A 447 -33.68 -6.39 -8.34
C LEU A 447 -33.18 -4.93 -8.48
N GLU A 448 -32.46 -4.59 -9.56
CA GLU A 448 -31.49 -3.47 -9.61
C GLU A 448 -32.02 -2.19 -10.31
N THR A 449 -32.96 -2.30 -11.26
CA THR A 449 -33.44 -1.15 -12.06
C THR A 449 -34.32 -0.15 -11.27
N ALA A 450 -34.93 -0.58 -10.16
CA ALA A 450 -35.78 0.28 -9.32
C ALA A 450 -35.07 0.86 -8.08
N GLN A 451 -33.88 0.37 -7.72
CA GLN A 451 -33.24 0.70 -6.43
C GLN A 451 -32.16 1.77 -6.52
N TRP A 452 -31.68 2.17 -7.71
CA TRP A 452 -30.61 3.18 -7.79
C TRP A 452 -30.99 4.52 -7.13
N LYS A 453 -32.28 4.91 -7.16
CA LYS A 453 -32.76 6.14 -6.50
C LYS A 453 -32.53 6.15 -4.99
N SER A 454 -32.60 4.99 -4.32
CA SER A 454 -32.33 4.90 -2.88
C SER A 454 -30.84 5.00 -2.53
N HIS A 455 -29.97 4.97 -3.54
CA HIS A 455 -28.52 5.10 -3.40
C HIS A 455 -28.03 6.52 -3.70
N ILE A 456 -28.94 7.44 -4.07
CA ILE A 456 -28.62 8.85 -4.19
C ILE A 456 -28.37 9.41 -2.79
N VAL A 457 -27.23 10.09 -2.63
CA VAL A 457 -26.79 10.65 -1.36
C VAL A 457 -26.52 12.14 -1.51
N SER A 458 -26.73 12.84 -0.40
CA SER A 458 -26.38 14.24 -0.20
C SER A 458 -25.57 14.34 1.08
N HIS A 459 -24.50 15.12 1.05
CA HIS A 459 -23.69 15.45 2.22
C HIS A 459 -23.72 16.96 2.42
N ILE A 460 -24.24 17.38 3.57
CA ILE A 460 -24.22 18.78 3.97
C ILE A 460 -23.41 18.84 5.26
N ASP A 461 -22.24 19.47 5.19
CA ASP A 461 -21.47 19.79 6.39
C ASP A 461 -22.29 20.78 7.21
N ASN A 462 -22.82 20.32 8.35
CA ASN A 462 -23.54 21.16 9.30
C ASN A 462 -22.53 22.07 10.01
N PRO A 463 -22.60 23.41 9.89
CA PRO A 463 -21.64 24.28 10.54
C PRO A 463 -22.00 24.43 12.04
N LYS A 464 -21.68 23.44 12.88
CA LYS A 464 -21.73 23.60 14.36
C LYS A 464 -20.70 22.77 15.13
N LYS A 465 -19.57 23.42 15.44
CA LYS A 465 -19.20 23.87 16.81
C LYS A 465 -17.77 24.43 16.76
N LYS A 466 -17.64 25.76 16.65
CA LYS A 466 -16.42 26.42 17.15
C LYS A 466 -16.30 26.01 18.62
N SER A 467 -15.22 25.32 18.96
CA SER A 467 -14.88 25.04 20.36
C SER A 467 -14.92 26.35 21.13
N LYS A 468 -15.73 26.44 22.18
CA LYS A 468 -15.65 27.53 23.16
C LYS A 468 -14.21 27.57 23.67
N CYS A 469 -13.44 28.54 23.20
CA CYS A 469 -12.19 28.93 23.82
C CYS A 469 -12.53 29.27 25.28
N HIS A 470 -12.06 28.44 26.21
CA HIS A 470 -12.12 28.78 27.63
C HIS A 470 -11.15 29.92 27.85
N SER A 471 -11.66 31.16 27.91
CA SER A 471 -10.96 32.26 28.54
C SER A 471 -10.74 31.88 30.00
N MET A 472 -9.49 31.58 30.38
CA MET A 472 -9.08 31.55 31.78
C MET A 472 -9.26 32.96 32.34
N GLN A 473 -10.35 33.17 33.08
CA GLN A 473 -10.42 34.27 34.04
C GLN A 473 -9.53 33.90 35.22
N THR A 474 -8.39 34.56 35.33
CA THR A 474 -7.63 34.65 36.59
C THR A 474 -8.39 35.56 37.54
N SER A 475 -9.18 34.98 38.44
CA SER A 475 -9.67 35.69 39.63
C SER A 475 -8.58 35.68 40.69
N ALA A 476 -7.92 36.83 40.83
CA ALA A 476 -7.22 37.19 42.06
C ALA A 476 -8.23 37.17 43.21
N SER A 477 -7.93 36.44 44.27
CA SER A 477 -8.59 36.59 45.57
C SER A 477 -7.52 36.78 46.63
N VAL A 478 -7.66 37.92 47.29
CA VAL A 478 -6.98 38.38 48.47
C VAL A 478 -7.42 37.51 49.65
N THR A 479 -6.47 36.88 50.34
CA THR A 479 -6.29 36.95 51.81
C THR A 479 -4.99 36.27 52.21
#